data_AF-A0A9E3I8J5-F1
#
_entry.id   AF-A0A9E3I8J5-F1
#
_cell.length_a   1.000
_cell.length_b   1.000
_cell.length_c   1.000
_cell.angle_alpha   90.00
_cell.angle_beta   90.00
_cell.angle_gamma   90.00
#
_symmetry.space_group_name_H-M   'P 1'
#
loop_
_entity.id
_entity.type
_entity.pdbx_description
1 polymer ?
#
loop_
_entity_poly.entity_id
_entity_poly.type
_entity_poly.pdbx_seq_one_letter_code
_entity_poly.pdbx_strand_id
1 'polypeptide(L)'
;MRNIFLFPFLLSIFLLTGCATTSVLILDESKQYPPTQYVEILNSSPSEPYVVIAQLETRGAVGTSLPQILESMRDEAKSIGADAIIPTEDVSEQQQQGLMYNPWLGGYQTLPGGKVPVIRGLAIKYANRSTSINQNIYKPQKEFNIGIETFGLPYFSGGSGGTLWFGKNHFRIRGGIANLKTPGVYLRDGFENDSWKLTVFNIEYFLKKNYNGLWFGSGIGTWNGTIGHEDEIELGSYEYVRLGFNMGYSYKLINNIYINAWGGLYALIVGDTETQVGSRTVYFDEGVPIISLDLGWHF
;
A
#
# COMPACT_ATOMS: atom_id res chain seq x y z
N MET A 1 1.47 28.19 27.53
CA MET A 1 1.79 26.78 27.86
C MET A 1 0.52 25.96 27.72
N ARG A 2 0.33 25.27 26.60
CA ARG A 2 -0.87 24.45 26.32
C ARG A 2 -0.38 23.05 25.99
N ASN A 3 -0.84 22.07 26.76
CA ASN A 3 -0.39 20.69 26.74
C ASN A 3 -0.62 20.06 25.36
N ILE A 4 0.47 19.84 24.62
CA ILE A 4 0.50 19.03 23.40
C ILE A 4 0.45 17.57 23.85
N PHE A 5 -0.72 16.96 23.74
CA PHE A 5 -0.87 15.53 23.96
C PHE A 5 -0.09 14.77 22.89
N LEU A 6 0.96 14.07 23.35
CA LEU A 6 1.60 12.96 22.68
C LEU A 6 0.54 11.90 22.33
N PHE A 7 -0.08 11.99 21.15
CA PHE A 7 -0.97 10.94 20.66
C PHE A 7 -1.02 10.83 19.12
N PRO A 8 0.11 10.53 18.44
CA PRO A 8 -0.01 9.88 17.14
C PRO A 8 0.88 8.64 16.97
N PHE A 9 1.39 8.03 18.05
CA PHE A 9 2.29 6.87 17.93
C PHE A 9 1.61 5.49 18.08
N LEU A 10 0.35 5.43 18.54
CA LEU A 10 -0.28 4.15 18.91
C LEU A 10 -1.25 3.55 17.87
N LEU A 11 -1.44 4.19 16.71
CA LEU A 11 -2.41 3.73 15.70
C LEU A 11 -1.75 3.08 14.47
N SER A 12 -0.57 2.46 14.64
CA SER A 12 0.16 1.76 13.56
C SER A 12 0.14 0.23 13.69
N ILE A 13 -0.50 -0.36 14.70
CA ILE A 13 -0.33 -1.79 15.05
C ILE A 13 -1.49 -2.71 14.58
N PHE A 14 -2.54 -2.21 13.94
CA PHE A 14 -3.76 -3.01 13.65
C PHE A 14 -3.99 -3.47 12.19
N LEU A 15 -2.95 -3.60 11.37
CA LEU A 15 -3.06 -4.18 10.01
C LEU A 15 -2.44 -5.58 9.90
N LEU A 16 -2.67 -6.45 10.89
CA LEU A 16 -2.41 -7.89 10.75
C LEU A 16 -3.55 -8.56 9.95
N THR A 17 -3.74 -8.15 8.70
CA THR A 17 -4.67 -8.83 7.80
C THR A 17 -3.97 -10.03 7.15
N GLY A 18 -4.17 -11.21 7.76
CA GLY A 18 -4.30 -12.53 7.11
C GLY A 18 -3.43 -12.88 5.89
N CYS A 19 -2.13 -12.58 5.90
CA CYS A 19 -1.21 -13.11 4.89
C CYS A 19 -1.06 -14.63 5.05
N ALA A 20 -0.91 -15.34 3.94
CA ALA A 20 -0.47 -16.73 3.98
C ALA A 20 0.88 -16.81 4.72
N THR A 21 1.00 -17.77 5.63
CA THR A 21 2.22 -17.98 6.43
C THR A 21 2.75 -19.36 6.13
N THR A 22 4.04 -19.46 5.83
CA THR A 22 4.73 -20.74 5.57
C THR A 22 5.59 -21.10 6.77
N SER A 23 5.39 -22.29 7.35
CA SER A 23 6.32 -22.89 8.31
C SER A 23 7.27 -23.84 7.59
N VAL A 24 8.54 -23.80 7.99
CA VAL A 24 9.62 -24.60 7.40
C VAL A 24 10.19 -25.53 8.47
N LEU A 25 10.25 -26.83 8.17
CA LEU A 25 10.96 -27.82 8.97
C LEU A 25 12.17 -28.32 8.18
N ILE A 26 13.37 -27.87 8.55
CA ILE A 26 14.62 -28.33 7.96
C ILE A 26 14.87 -29.78 8.38
N LEU A 27 15.15 -30.66 7.41
CA LEU A 27 15.31 -32.10 7.67
C LEU A 27 16.75 -32.48 8.05
N ASP A 28 17.73 -31.68 7.64
CA ASP A 28 19.16 -31.89 7.93
C ASP A 28 19.83 -30.55 8.22
N GLU A 29 19.92 -30.18 9.50
CA GLU A 29 20.51 -28.91 9.94
C GLU A 29 22.02 -28.80 9.62
N SER A 30 22.70 -29.92 9.34
CA SER A 30 24.12 -29.93 8.99
C SER A 30 24.40 -29.45 7.56
N LYS A 31 23.37 -29.41 6.71
CA LYS A 31 23.46 -28.97 5.31
C LYS A 31 22.70 -27.67 5.10
N GLN A 32 23.45 -26.58 4.93
CA GLN A 32 22.89 -25.28 4.58
C GLN A 32 23.16 -24.96 3.11
N TYR A 33 22.14 -24.48 2.42
CA TYR A 33 22.22 -24.08 1.02
C TYR A 33 22.08 -22.56 0.91
N PRO A 34 22.82 -21.90 0.01
CA PRO A 34 22.65 -20.48 -0.23
C PRO A 34 21.25 -20.22 -0.84
N PRO A 35 20.61 -19.07 -0.52
CA PRO A 35 19.32 -18.72 -1.09
C PRO A 35 19.31 -18.77 -2.62
N THR A 36 18.22 -19.24 -3.20
CA THR A 36 18.03 -19.34 -4.66
C THR A 36 17.17 -18.20 -5.19
N GLN A 37 17.42 -17.79 -6.43
CA GLN A 37 16.57 -16.78 -7.09
C GLN A 37 15.26 -17.37 -7.61
N TYR A 38 15.24 -18.66 -7.89
CA TYR A 38 14.12 -19.37 -8.50
C TYR A 38 13.86 -20.69 -7.81
N VAL A 39 12.58 -20.98 -7.59
CA VAL A 39 12.08 -22.25 -7.09
C VAL A 39 10.91 -22.67 -7.97
N GLU A 40 11.04 -23.84 -8.58
CA GLU A 40 10.00 -24.45 -9.40
C GLU A 40 8.92 -25.08 -8.52
N ILE A 41 7.66 -25.04 -8.93
CA ILE A 41 6.58 -25.81 -8.27
C ILE A 41 6.22 -26.97 -9.19
N LEU A 42 6.48 -28.18 -8.74
CA LEU A 42 6.31 -29.39 -9.53
C LEU A 42 4.91 -29.97 -9.34
N ASN A 43 4.36 -30.60 -10.38
CA ASN A 43 3.08 -31.30 -10.29
C ASN A 43 3.24 -32.78 -9.90
N SER A 44 4.47 -33.31 -9.99
CA SER A 44 4.82 -34.69 -9.67
C SER A 44 6.29 -34.75 -9.25
N SER A 45 6.69 -35.86 -8.60
CA SER A 45 8.11 -36.08 -8.28
C SER A 45 8.97 -36.05 -9.55
N PRO A 46 10.13 -35.36 -9.53
CA PRO A 46 11.00 -35.27 -10.69
C PRO A 46 11.76 -36.59 -10.89
N SER A 47 12.17 -36.85 -12.13
CA SER A 47 13.00 -38.02 -12.50
C SER A 47 14.48 -37.82 -12.20
N GLU A 48 14.95 -36.57 -12.15
CA GLU A 48 16.34 -36.24 -11.81
C GLU A 48 16.63 -36.53 -10.33
N PRO A 49 17.84 -37.00 -9.96
CA PRO A 49 18.19 -37.22 -8.56
C PRO A 49 18.13 -35.94 -7.73
N TYR A 50 17.43 -35.99 -6.60
CA TYR A 50 17.27 -34.87 -5.67
C TYR A 50 17.41 -35.31 -4.21
N VAL A 51 17.64 -34.33 -3.35
CA VAL A 51 17.61 -34.46 -1.89
C VAL A 51 16.49 -33.58 -1.36
N VAL A 52 15.69 -34.10 -0.44
CA VAL A 52 14.70 -33.29 0.28
C VAL A 52 15.42 -32.54 1.40
N ILE A 53 15.33 -31.22 1.41
CA ILE A 53 16.04 -30.36 2.36
C ILE A 53 15.13 -29.83 3.46
N ALA A 54 13.83 -29.68 3.17
CA ALA A 54 12.85 -29.23 4.14
C ALA A 54 11.43 -29.72 3.81
N GLN A 55 10.59 -29.75 4.83
CA GLN A 55 9.14 -29.84 4.69
C GLN A 55 8.54 -28.44 4.89
N LEU A 56 7.62 -28.06 4.00
CA LEU A 56 6.93 -26.79 4.02
C LEU A 56 5.44 -27.02 4.29
N GLU A 57 4.86 -26.18 5.14
CA GLU A 57 3.41 -26.09 5.30
C GLU A 57 3.01 -24.62 5.20
N THR A 58 2.11 -24.30 4.28
CA THR A 58 1.61 -22.93 4.11
C THR A 58 0.13 -22.88 4.40
N ARG A 59 -0.24 -22.00 5.35
CA ARG A 59 -1.61 -21.77 5.78
C ARG A 59 -2.08 -20.39 5.34
N GLY A 60 -3.17 -20.34 4.57
CA GLY A 60 -3.85 -19.09 4.20
C GLY A 60 -4.90 -18.67 5.22
N ALA A 61 -5.43 -17.45 5.07
CA ALA A 61 -6.68 -17.07 5.71
C ALA A 61 -7.89 -17.68 4.96
N VAL A 62 -9.08 -17.60 5.55
CA VAL A 62 -10.32 -18.00 4.87
C VAL A 62 -10.45 -17.21 3.56
N GLY A 63 -10.57 -17.93 2.43
CA GLY A 63 -10.71 -17.33 1.09
C GLY A 63 -9.39 -16.96 0.40
N THR A 64 -8.22 -17.26 0.98
CA THR A 64 -6.93 -17.13 0.29
C THR A 64 -6.89 -18.04 -0.94
N SER A 65 -6.37 -17.54 -2.07
CA SER A 65 -6.29 -18.34 -3.30
C SER A 65 -5.08 -19.26 -3.32
N LEU A 66 -5.18 -20.42 -3.98
CA LEU A 66 -4.06 -21.36 -4.12
C LEU A 66 -2.78 -20.70 -4.68
N PRO A 67 -2.83 -19.83 -5.72
CA PRO A 67 -1.64 -19.12 -6.18
C PRO A 67 -0.95 -18.28 -5.09
N GLN A 68 -1.68 -17.66 -4.17
CA GLN A 68 -1.09 -16.87 -3.08
C GLN A 68 -0.37 -17.76 -2.06
N ILE A 69 -0.92 -18.94 -1.78
CA ILE A 69 -0.31 -19.94 -0.89
C ILE A 69 0.98 -20.47 -1.52
N LEU A 70 0.90 -20.85 -2.79
CA LEU A 70 2.05 -21.34 -3.54
C LEU A 70 3.15 -20.27 -3.67
N GLU A 71 2.81 -18.99 -3.79
CA GLU A 71 3.79 -17.90 -3.77
C GLU A 71 4.48 -17.78 -2.42
N SER A 72 3.73 -17.79 -1.31
CA SER A 72 4.28 -17.76 0.04
C SER A 72 5.18 -18.98 0.31
N MET A 73 4.81 -20.15 -0.20
CA MET A 73 5.62 -21.36 -0.10
C MET A 73 6.91 -21.23 -0.91
N ARG A 74 6.82 -20.67 -2.11
CA ARG A 74 7.96 -20.42 -3.00
C ARG A 74 8.95 -19.44 -2.39
N ASP A 75 8.46 -18.35 -1.80
CA ASP A 75 9.31 -17.33 -1.18
C ASP A 75 10.13 -17.91 -0.03
N GLU A 76 9.55 -18.79 0.80
CA GLU A 76 10.35 -19.47 1.83
C GLU A 76 11.26 -20.57 1.29
N ALA A 77 10.85 -21.30 0.27
CA ALA A 77 11.73 -22.26 -0.37
C ALA A 77 12.99 -21.59 -0.97
N LYS A 78 12.87 -20.35 -1.48
CA LYS A 78 14.02 -19.55 -1.95
C LYS A 78 14.98 -19.22 -0.82
N SER A 79 14.45 -18.84 0.35
CA SER A 79 15.25 -18.41 1.51
C SER A 79 16.15 -19.54 2.02
N ILE A 80 15.69 -20.79 1.91
CA ILE A 80 16.44 -22.00 2.31
C ILE A 80 17.23 -22.65 1.17
N GLY A 81 17.28 -22.02 -0.01
CA GLY A 81 18.11 -22.47 -1.13
C GLY A 81 17.57 -23.68 -1.91
N ALA A 82 16.27 -23.95 -1.85
CA ALA A 82 15.64 -25.01 -2.62
C ALA A 82 15.69 -24.71 -4.13
N ASP A 83 15.65 -25.76 -4.96
CA ASP A 83 15.50 -25.62 -6.41
C ASP A 83 14.04 -25.81 -6.87
N ALA A 84 13.30 -26.63 -6.12
CA ALA A 84 11.90 -26.91 -6.42
C ALA A 84 11.10 -27.29 -5.16
N ILE A 85 9.78 -27.22 -5.28
CA ILE A 85 8.80 -27.70 -4.31
C ILE A 85 7.96 -28.79 -4.96
N ILE A 86 7.77 -29.90 -4.26
CA ILE A 86 6.79 -30.94 -4.60
C ILE A 86 5.61 -30.79 -3.64
N PRO A 87 4.45 -30.25 -4.05
CA PRO A 87 3.23 -30.25 -3.24
C PRO A 87 2.80 -31.69 -2.97
N THR A 88 2.60 -32.03 -1.70
CA THR A 88 2.25 -33.39 -1.30
C THR A 88 0.76 -33.52 -1.00
N GLU A 89 0.17 -32.53 -0.33
CA GLU A 89 -1.20 -32.63 0.17
C GLU A 89 -1.88 -31.26 0.18
N ASP A 90 -3.15 -31.23 -0.21
CA ASP A 90 -4.09 -30.17 0.15
C ASP A 90 -4.89 -30.63 1.37
N VAL A 91 -4.47 -30.15 2.55
CA VAL A 91 -5.09 -30.45 3.84
C VAL A 91 -5.98 -29.31 4.31
N SER A 92 -6.57 -28.57 3.37
CA SER A 92 -7.48 -27.48 3.68
C SER A 92 -8.52 -27.87 4.73
N GLU A 93 -8.62 -27.07 5.78
CA GLU A 93 -9.48 -27.31 6.92
C GLU A 93 -10.76 -26.48 6.80
N GLN A 94 -11.89 -27.00 7.27
CA GLN A 94 -13.11 -26.22 7.39
C GLN A 94 -13.16 -25.56 8.78
N GLN A 95 -12.93 -24.25 8.82
CA GLN A 95 -13.10 -23.48 10.04
C GLN A 95 -14.58 -23.19 10.26
N GLN A 96 -15.10 -23.62 11.40
CA GLN A 96 -16.48 -23.31 11.79
C GLN A 96 -16.62 -21.83 12.13
N GLN A 97 -17.80 -21.27 11.84
CA GLN A 97 -18.15 -19.93 12.27
C GLN A 97 -18.17 -19.88 13.79
N GLY A 98 -17.45 -18.92 14.36
CA GLY A 98 -17.32 -18.76 15.81
C GLY A 98 -17.93 -17.45 16.29
N LEU A 99 -18.19 -17.35 17.59
CA LEU A 99 -18.48 -16.09 18.26
C LEU A 99 -17.32 -15.78 19.19
N MET A 100 -16.79 -14.57 19.09
CA MET A 100 -15.73 -14.07 19.97
C MET A 100 -16.22 -12.82 20.67
N TYR A 101 -16.17 -12.79 22.01
CA TYR A 101 -16.52 -11.60 22.77
C TYR A 101 -15.42 -10.54 22.62
N ASN A 102 -15.79 -9.36 22.12
CA ASN A 102 -14.89 -8.23 21.95
C ASN A 102 -15.12 -7.22 23.10
N PRO A 103 -14.20 -7.13 24.08
CA PRO A 103 -14.37 -6.26 25.24
C PRO A 103 -14.33 -4.78 24.90
N TRP A 104 -13.76 -4.38 23.76
CA TRP A 104 -13.74 -2.97 23.32
C TRP A 104 -15.07 -2.52 22.73
N LEU A 105 -15.79 -3.42 22.05
CA LEU A 105 -17.09 -3.13 21.47
C LEU A 105 -18.26 -3.49 22.42
N GLY A 106 -17.96 -4.08 23.58
CA GLY A 106 -18.97 -4.50 24.55
C GLY A 106 -19.95 -5.54 24.01
N GLY A 107 -19.50 -6.46 23.13
CA GLY A 107 -20.39 -7.40 22.46
C GLY A 107 -19.68 -8.57 21.78
N TYR A 108 -20.46 -9.52 21.25
CA TYR A 108 -19.94 -10.66 20.48
C TYR A 108 -19.77 -10.30 19.01
N GLN A 109 -18.64 -10.69 18.43
CA GLN A 109 -18.35 -10.60 17.01
C GLN A 109 -18.36 -12.01 16.40
N THR A 110 -18.98 -12.14 15.23
CA THR A 110 -18.92 -13.37 14.43
C THR A 110 -17.57 -13.49 13.74
N LEU A 111 -16.83 -14.55 14.03
CA LEU A 111 -15.67 -14.97 13.24
C LEU A 111 -16.18 -15.67 11.98
N PRO A 112 -15.82 -15.21 10.76
CA PRO A 112 -16.26 -15.85 9.53
C PRO A 112 -15.76 -17.29 9.49
N GLY A 113 -16.68 -18.22 9.26
CA GLY A 113 -16.33 -19.60 8.93
C GLY A 113 -15.91 -19.72 7.46
N GLY A 114 -15.27 -20.82 7.09
CA GLY A 114 -14.95 -21.12 5.70
C GLY A 114 -13.79 -22.10 5.55
N LYS A 115 -13.41 -22.35 4.29
CA LYS A 115 -12.27 -23.21 3.97
C LYS A 115 -10.98 -22.43 4.20
N VAL A 116 -10.18 -22.88 5.17
CA VAL A 116 -8.81 -22.42 5.44
C VAL A 116 -7.90 -23.28 4.58
N PRO A 117 -7.29 -22.72 3.54
CA PRO A 117 -6.47 -23.52 2.66
C PRO A 117 -5.11 -23.78 3.29
N VAL A 118 -4.73 -25.06 3.34
CA VAL A 118 -3.45 -25.52 3.89
C VAL A 118 -2.82 -26.44 2.87
N ILE A 119 -1.62 -26.08 2.41
CA ILE A 119 -0.85 -26.90 1.46
C ILE A 119 0.43 -27.35 2.15
N ARG A 120 0.75 -28.62 2.00
CA ARG A 120 2.04 -29.19 2.39
C ARG A 120 2.87 -29.49 1.16
N GLY A 121 4.18 -29.34 1.29
CA GLY A 121 5.12 -29.67 0.23
C GLY A 121 6.51 -30.00 0.74
N LEU A 122 7.31 -30.59 -0.14
CA LEU A 122 8.71 -30.91 0.11
C LEU A 122 9.58 -29.96 -0.70
N ALA A 123 10.47 -29.24 -0.03
CA ALA A 123 11.51 -28.45 -0.67
C ALA A 123 12.68 -29.38 -1.04
N ILE A 124 13.10 -29.34 -2.30
CA ILE A 124 14.15 -30.22 -2.81
C ILE A 124 15.31 -29.44 -3.40
N LYS A 125 16.49 -30.06 -3.37
CA LYS A 125 17.71 -29.65 -4.05
C LYS A 125 18.14 -30.72 -5.04
N TYR A 126 18.43 -30.37 -6.28
CA TYR A 126 18.93 -31.34 -7.25
C TYR A 126 20.38 -31.70 -6.97
N ALA A 127 20.73 -32.99 -7.06
CA ALA A 127 22.07 -33.46 -6.72
C ALA A 127 23.15 -33.04 -7.75
N ASN A 128 22.76 -32.93 -9.03
CA ASN A 128 23.71 -32.74 -10.15
C ASN A 128 23.40 -31.50 -11.00
N ARG A 129 22.54 -30.59 -10.53
CA ARG A 129 22.17 -29.40 -11.31
C ARG A 129 23.15 -28.27 -10.97
N SER A 130 24.20 -28.14 -11.78
CA SER A 130 24.92 -26.87 -11.88
C SER A 130 23.89 -25.80 -12.25
N THR A 131 23.85 -24.70 -11.51
CA THR A 131 22.89 -23.58 -11.60
C THR A 131 22.92 -22.89 -12.98
N SER A 132 22.38 -23.54 -13.99
CA SER A 132 22.06 -22.95 -15.30
C SER A 132 20.71 -23.49 -15.75
N ILE A 133 19.64 -22.99 -15.14
CA ILE A 133 18.26 -23.34 -15.51
C ILE A 133 17.77 -22.41 -16.63
N ASN A 134 17.28 -23.03 -17.69
CA ASN A 134 16.45 -22.48 -18.77
C ASN A 134 15.39 -21.49 -18.27
N GLN A 135 15.50 -20.24 -18.73
CA GLN A 135 14.74 -19.07 -18.28
C GLN A 135 13.28 -18.97 -18.76
N ASN A 136 12.64 -20.05 -19.26
CA ASN A 136 11.53 -19.85 -20.20
C ASN A 136 10.07 -19.97 -19.69
N ILE A 137 9.77 -20.20 -18.40
CA ILE A 137 8.33 -20.24 -17.98
C ILE A 137 8.01 -19.47 -16.67
N TYR A 138 8.95 -18.72 -16.07
CA TYR A 138 8.64 -17.87 -14.93
C TYR A 138 8.98 -16.41 -15.20
N LYS A 139 7.95 -15.55 -15.26
CA LYS A 139 8.14 -14.10 -15.15
C LYS A 139 8.17 -13.78 -13.65
N PRO A 140 9.35 -13.53 -13.05
CA PRO A 140 9.40 -13.10 -11.66
C PRO A 140 8.50 -11.88 -11.47
N GLN A 141 7.63 -11.93 -10.47
CA GLN A 141 6.85 -10.77 -10.08
C GLN A 141 7.84 -9.68 -9.69
N LYS A 142 7.80 -8.54 -10.39
CA LYS A 142 8.75 -7.44 -10.16
C LYS A 142 8.79 -7.07 -8.68
N GLU A 143 9.99 -7.12 -8.08
CA GLU A 143 10.20 -6.78 -6.67
C GLU A 143 9.91 -5.30 -6.36
N PHE A 144 10.03 -4.44 -7.37
CA PHE A 144 9.71 -3.02 -7.27
C PHE A 144 8.81 -2.59 -8.43
N ASN A 145 7.93 -1.63 -8.16
CA ASN A 145 7.08 -1.00 -9.15
C ASN A 145 7.30 0.51 -9.10
N ILE A 146 7.23 1.15 -10.24
CA ILE A 146 7.33 2.61 -10.36
C ILE A 146 6.09 3.05 -11.11
N GLY A 147 5.50 4.18 -10.75
CA GLY A 147 4.40 4.71 -11.51
C GLY A 147 4.26 6.21 -11.40
N ILE A 148 3.47 6.72 -12.32
CA ILE A 148 3.07 8.11 -12.39
C ILE A 148 1.56 8.18 -12.25
N GLU A 149 1.07 9.25 -11.62
CA GLU A 149 -0.36 9.56 -11.53
C GLU A 149 -0.57 11.00 -11.95
N THR A 150 -1.65 11.27 -12.69
CA THR A 150 -2.19 12.62 -12.78
C THR A 150 -2.75 12.98 -11.41
N PHE A 151 -2.58 14.22 -10.96
CA PHE A 151 -3.39 14.72 -9.86
C PHE A 151 -4.71 15.15 -10.53
N GLY A 152 -5.79 14.36 -10.39
CA GLY A 152 -6.89 14.38 -11.35
C GLY A 152 -8.16 15.19 -10.99
N LEU A 153 -8.48 15.40 -9.70
CA LEU A 153 -9.49 16.43 -9.32
C LEU A 153 -9.16 17.92 -9.59
N PRO A 154 -7.91 18.35 -9.80
CA PRO A 154 -7.54 19.70 -10.23
C PRO A 154 -8.15 20.10 -11.58
N TYR A 155 -8.43 19.18 -12.50
CA TYR A 155 -8.86 19.58 -13.85
C TYR A 155 -10.28 20.18 -13.87
N PHE A 156 -11.13 19.84 -12.90
CA PHE A 156 -12.46 20.47 -12.77
C PHE A 156 -12.41 21.87 -12.12
N SER A 157 -11.35 22.19 -11.37
CA SER A 157 -11.14 23.51 -10.77
C SER A 157 -10.05 24.37 -11.47
N GLY A 158 -9.52 23.91 -12.61
CA GLY A 158 -8.53 24.64 -13.40
C GLY A 158 -7.07 24.48 -12.94
N GLY A 159 -6.79 23.48 -12.11
CA GLY A 159 -5.45 23.10 -11.68
C GLY A 159 -4.79 22.04 -12.58
N SER A 160 -3.50 21.81 -12.34
CA SER A 160 -2.70 20.79 -13.03
C SER A 160 -1.61 20.24 -12.13
N GLY A 161 -1.26 18.97 -12.27
CA GLY A 161 -0.24 18.36 -11.44
C GLY A 161 -0.06 16.89 -11.70
N GLY A 162 0.92 16.31 -11.03
CA GLY A 162 1.21 14.89 -11.13
C GLY A 162 2.04 14.40 -9.96
N THR A 163 2.07 13.08 -9.83
CA THR A 163 2.87 12.40 -8.82
C THR A 163 3.73 11.33 -9.48
N LEU A 164 4.86 11.05 -8.84
CA LEU A 164 5.71 9.90 -9.09
C LEU A 164 5.70 9.05 -7.83
N TRP A 165 5.67 7.74 -7.99
CA TRP A 165 5.76 6.84 -6.85
C TRP A 165 6.66 5.63 -7.13
N PHE A 166 7.17 5.10 -6.02
CA PHE A 166 8.00 3.91 -5.95
C PHE A 166 7.36 2.95 -4.95
N GLY A 167 7.13 1.71 -5.36
CA GLY A 167 6.49 0.69 -4.55
C GLY A 167 7.33 -0.57 -4.39
N LYS A 168 7.37 -1.11 -3.17
CA LYS A 168 7.89 -2.45 -2.86
C LYS A 168 6.93 -3.19 -1.92
N ASN A 169 6.57 -4.42 -2.26
CA ASN A 169 5.60 -5.23 -1.52
C ASN A 169 4.27 -4.50 -1.29
N HIS A 170 3.92 -4.22 -0.04
CA HIS A 170 2.70 -3.51 0.34
C HIS A 170 2.91 -2.00 0.43
N PHE A 171 4.14 -1.50 0.34
CA PHE A 171 4.44 -0.09 0.59
C PHE A 171 4.67 0.67 -0.71
N ARG A 172 4.19 1.91 -0.73
CA ARG A 172 4.39 2.87 -1.82
C ARG A 172 4.80 4.22 -1.23
N ILE A 173 5.85 4.82 -1.77
CA ILE A 173 6.25 6.20 -1.47
C ILE A 173 5.87 7.04 -2.67
N ARG A 174 5.12 8.12 -2.47
CA ARG A 174 4.58 8.99 -3.53
C ARG A 174 4.95 10.43 -3.28
N GLY A 175 5.61 11.05 -4.25
CA GLY A 175 5.92 12.48 -4.26
C GLY A 175 5.19 13.19 -5.40
N GLY A 176 4.71 14.40 -5.19
CA GLY A 176 3.92 15.10 -6.21
C GLY A 176 3.93 16.61 -6.09
N ILE A 177 3.61 17.27 -7.20
CA ILE A 177 3.44 18.72 -7.28
C ILE A 177 2.16 19.01 -8.06
N ALA A 178 1.35 19.96 -7.58
CA ALA A 178 0.17 20.44 -8.27
C ALA A 178 -0.01 21.95 -8.10
N ASN A 179 -0.55 22.61 -9.12
CA ASN A 179 -1.11 23.96 -9.01
C ASN A 179 -2.63 23.82 -8.94
N LEU A 180 -3.24 24.46 -7.96
CA LEU A 180 -4.65 24.27 -7.60
C LEU A 180 -5.32 25.61 -7.39
N LYS A 181 -6.62 25.62 -7.65
CA LYS A 181 -7.51 26.72 -7.30
C LYS A 181 -8.61 26.20 -6.41
N THR A 182 -8.92 26.95 -5.37
CA THR A 182 -10.01 26.61 -4.46
C THR A 182 -11.33 27.03 -5.11
N PRO A 183 -12.29 26.10 -5.31
CA PRO A 183 -13.59 26.46 -5.85
C PRO A 183 -14.30 27.47 -4.92
N GLY A 184 -14.99 28.45 -5.50
CA GLY A 184 -15.62 29.54 -4.74
C GLY A 184 -16.59 29.09 -3.64
N VAL A 185 -17.23 27.91 -3.79
CA VAL A 185 -18.09 27.31 -2.75
C VAL A 185 -17.35 26.97 -1.45
N TYR A 186 -16.01 26.86 -1.48
CA TYR A 186 -15.17 26.61 -0.31
C TYR A 186 -14.48 27.88 0.21
N LEU A 187 -14.66 29.02 -0.47
CA LEU A 187 -14.12 30.30 -0.02
C LEU A 187 -15.11 30.99 0.92
N ARG A 188 -14.56 31.77 1.85
CA ARG A 188 -15.36 32.63 2.74
C ARG A 188 -15.94 33.79 1.94
N ASP A 189 -17.08 34.32 2.37
CA ASP A 189 -17.76 35.43 1.70
C ASP A 189 -16.79 36.60 1.40
N GLY A 190 -16.85 37.09 0.16
CA GLY A 190 -16.00 38.16 -0.35
C GLY A 190 -14.61 37.75 -0.81
N PHE A 191 -14.10 36.57 -0.41
CA PHE A 191 -12.79 36.08 -0.85
C PHE A 191 -12.88 35.30 -2.17
N GLU A 192 -11.91 35.56 -3.05
CA GLU A 192 -11.86 34.98 -4.38
C GLU A 192 -10.42 34.71 -4.86
N ASN A 193 -10.30 34.09 -6.03
CA ASN A 193 -9.03 33.88 -6.72
C ASN A 193 -7.95 33.15 -5.91
N ASP A 194 -8.33 32.32 -4.94
CA ASP A 194 -7.39 31.50 -4.18
C ASP A 194 -6.72 30.45 -5.07
N SER A 195 -5.40 30.59 -5.23
CA SER A 195 -4.56 29.77 -6.08
C SER A 195 -3.30 29.39 -5.33
N TRP A 196 -2.92 28.13 -5.38
CA TRP A 196 -1.82 27.61 -4.57
C TRP A 196 -1.09 26.46 -5.24
N LYS A 197 0.20 26.37 -4.93
CA LYS A 197 1.07 25.28 -5.29
C LYS A 197 1.17 24.31 -4.13
N LEU A 198 0.83 23.07 -4.42
CA LEU A 198 0.96 21.91 -3.56
C LEU A 198 2.25 21.16 -3.87
N THR A 199 3.06 20.88 -2.85
CA THR A 199 4.10 19.84 -2.93
C THR A 199 3.82 18.80 -1.86
N VAL A 200 3.73 17.52 -2.23
CA VAL A 200 3.35 16.44 -1.30
C VAL A 200 4.36 15.30 -1.31
N PHE A 201 4.49 14.67 -0.15
CA PHE A 201 5.20 13.42 0.04
C PHE A 201 4.35 12.51 0.94
N ASN A 202 4.05 11.29 0.47
CA ASN A 202 3.22 10.31 1.16
C ASN A 202 3.91 8.95 1.25
N ILE A 203 3.65 8.25 2.34
CA ILE A 203 3.92 6.82 2.51
C ILE A 203 2.58 6.12 2.61
N GLU A 204 2.40 5.08 1.80
CA GLU A 204 1.13 4.41 1.59
C GLU A 204 1.30 2.90 1.74
N TYR A 205 0.36 2.27 2.42
CA TYR A 205 0.27 0.84 2.63
C TYR A 205 -0.96 0.30 1.91
N PHE A 206 -0.73 -0.61 0.97
CA PHE A 206 -1.74 -1.34 0.23
C PHE A 206 -2.04 -2.68 0.88
N LEU A 207 -3.32 -3.05 0.95
CA LEU A 207 -3.68 -4.39 1.42
C LEU A 207 -3.20 -5.51 0.48
N LYS A 208 -2.96 -5.20 -0.80
CA LYS A 208 -2.45 -6.16 -1.80
C LYS A 208 -1.10 -5.70 -2.37
N LYS A 209 -0.16 -6.65 -2.52
CA LYS A 209 1.21 -6.39 -3.04
C LYS A 209 1.28 -5.88 -4.48
N ASN A 210 0.18 -5.94 -5.22
CA ASN A 210 0.10 -5.51 -6.62
C ASN A 210 -0.47 -4.09 -6.79
N TYR A 211 -0.60 -3.33 -5.70
CA TYR A 211 -1.11 -1.96 -5.68
C TYR A 211 -2.52 -1.79 -6.28
N ASN A 212 -3.32 -2.86 -6.26
CA ASN A 212 -4.71 -2.88 -6.71
C ASN A 212 -5.63 -3.15 -5.51
N GLY A 213 -6.42 -2.16 -5.12
CA GLY A 213 -7.36 -2.23 -4.03
C GLY A 213 -7.18 -1.10 -3.01
N LEU A 214 -7.69 -1.36 -1.80
CA LEU A 214 -7.67 -0.43 -0.69
C LEU A 214 -6.25 -0.16 -0.20
N TRP A 215 -5.98 1.10 0.13
CA TRP A 215 -4.75 1.55 0.74
C TRP A 215 -4.99 2.68 1.75
N PHE A 216 -4.04 2.81 2.67
CA PHE A 216 -4.00 3.87 3.68
C PHE A 216 -2.64 4.53 3.65
N GLY A 217 -2.56 5.82 3.92
CA GLY A 217 -1.30 6.53 3.90
C GLY A 217 -1.26 7.70 4.84
N SER A 218 -0.05 8.16 5.08
CA SER A 218 0.18 9.44 5.74
C SER A 218 1.27 10.18 5.01
N GLY A 219 1.24 11.49 5.08
CA GLY A 219 2.19 12.31 4.36
C GLY A 219 2.24 13.73 4.85
N ILE A 220 3.19 14.47 4.32
CA ILE A 220 3.35 15.90 4.55
C ILE A 220 3.21 16.62 3.23
N GLY A 221 2.77 17.86 3.27
CA GLY A 221 2.88 18.72 2.11
C GLY A 221 3.03 20.18 2.46
N THR A 222 3.47 20.95 1.49
CA THR A 222 3.59 22.40 1.55
C THR A 222 2.58 23.03 0.59
N TRP A 223 1.92 24.06 1.10
CA TRP A 223 0.97 24.90 0.38
C TRP A 223 1.59 26.28 0.35
N ASN A 224 1.82 26.80 -0.85
CA ASN A 224 2.28 28.15 -1.06
C ASN A 224 1.32 28.80 -2.07
N GLY A 225 0.62 29.85 -1.64
CA GLY A 225 -0.49 30.39 -2.41
C GLY A 225 -0.78 31.85 -2.17
N THR A 226 -1.76 32.33 -2.92
CA THR A 226 -2.28 33.68 -2.86
C THR A 226 -3.80 33.68 -2.87
N ILE A 227 -4.41 34.65 -2.20
CA ILE A 227 -5.86 34.82 -2.11
C ILE A 227 -6.23 36.30 -2.25
N GLY A 228 -7.32 36.59 -2.96
CA GLY A 228 -7.86 37.93 -3.16
C GLY A 228 -9.20 38.13 -2.48
N HIS A 229 -9.71 39.37 -2.53
CA HIS A 229 -11.02 39.76 -2.04
C HIS A 229 -11.68 40.69 -3.07
N GLU A 230 -12.98 40.56 -3.29
CA GLU A 230 -13.69 41.26 -4.37
C GLU A 230 -13.62 42.80 -4.28
N ASP A 231 -13.54 43.33 -3.06
CA ASP A 231 -13.40 44.77 -2.78
C ASP A 231 -11.94 45.29 -2.80
N GLU A 232 -10.93 44.42 -2.92
CA GLU A 232 -9.52 44.77 -2.70
C GLU A 232 -8.66 44.44 -3.94
N ILE A 233 -7.68 45.29 -4.24
CA ILE A 233 -6.76 45.08 -5.37
C ILE A 233 -5.54 44.24 -4.93
N GLU A 234 -5.22 44.27 -3.64
CA GLU A 234 -4.09 43.55 -3.06
C GLU A 234 -4.40 42.06 -2.90
N LEU A 235 -3.37 41.23 -3.05
CA LEU A 235 -3.43 39.80 -2.78
C LEU A 235 -2.72 39.49 -1.47
N GLY A 236 -3.34 38.65 -0.64
CA GLY A 236 -2.68 38.04 0.50
C GLY A 236 -1.90 36.81 0.05
N SER A 237 -0.68 36.66 0.57
CA SER A 237 0.15 35.46 0.35
C SER A 237 0.17 34.62 1.61
N TYR A 238 0.30 33.31 1.44
CA TYR A 238 0.40 32.38 2.57
C TYR A 238 1.30 31.21 2.25
N GLU A 239 1.98 30.71 3.28
CA GLU A 239 2.72 29.47 3.25
C GLU A 239 2.49 28.63 4.50
N TYR A 240 2.13 27.37 4.30
CA TYR A 240 2.03 26.43 5.41
C TYR A 240 2.33 24.99 5.04
N VAL A 241 2.70 24.23 6.07
CA VAL A 241 2.96 22.80 6.04
C VAL A 241 1.81 22.09 6.74
N ARG A 242 1.30 21.02 6.11
CA ARG A 242 0.25 20.17 6.68
C ARG A 242 0.69 18.72 6.77
N LEU A 243 0.25 18.04 7.84
CA LEU A 243 0.31 16.59 8.00
C LEU A 243 -1.03 15.98 7.57
N GLY A 244 -0.97 15.02 6.66
CA GLY A 244 -2.12 14.33 6.11
C GLY A 244 -2.26 12.89 6.58
N PHE A 245 -3.50 12.46 6.77
CA PHE A 245 -3.90 11.06 6.74
C PHE A 245 -4.80 10.83 5.53
N ASN A 246 -4.47 9.80 4.75
CA ASN A 246 -5.08 9.54 3.45
C ASN A 246 -5.59 8.10 3.40
N MET A 247 -6.66 7.89 2.65
CA MET A 247 -7.10 6.55 2.25
C MET A 247 -7.58 6.58 0.80
N GLY A 248 -7.49 5.46 0.12
CA GLY A 248 -7.96 5.36 -1.24
C GLY A 248 -8.15 3.95 -1.72
N TYR A 249 -8.61 3.86 -2.97
CA TYR A 249 -8.80 2.62 -3.69
C TYR A 249 -8.22 2.77 -5.10
N SER A 250 -7.22 1.95 -5.38
CA SER A 250 -6.64 1.83 -6.72
C SER A 250 -7.34 0.70 -7.46
N TYR A 251 -7.81 0.95 -8.68
CA TYR A 251 -8.42 -0.05 -9.54
C TYR A 251 -7.68 -0.15 -10.86
N LYS A 252 -7.04 -1.29 -11.08
CA LYS A 252 -6.37 -1.60 -12.34
C LYS A 252 -7.39 -1.82 -13.46
N LEU A 253 -7.29 -1.00 -14.51
CA LEU A 253 -8.20 -1.06 -15.66
C LEU A 253 -7.72 -2.10 -16.69
N ILE A 254 -6.56 -1.84 -17.29
CA ILE A 254 -5.97 -2.69 -18.32
C ILE A 254 -4.45 -2.52 -18.31
N ASN A 255 -3.72 -3.63 -18.47
CA ASN A 255 -2.26 -3.66 -18.56
C ASN A 255 -1.55 -2.93 -17.41
N ASN A 256 -1.18 -1.68 -17.62
CA ASN A 256 -0.39 -0.85 -16.72
C ASN A 256 -1.16 0.43 -16.32
N ILE A 257 -2.38 0.59 -16.83
CA ILE A 257 -3.28 1.71 -16.55
C ILE A 257 -4.19 1.37 -15.37
N TYR A 258 -4.37 2.32 -14.47
CA TYR A 258 -5.26 2.23 -13.33
C TYR A 258 -5.87 3.59 -13.01
N ILE A 259 -6.98 3.56 -12.27
CA ILE A 259 -7.57 4.73 -11.64
C ILE A 259 -7.34 4.64 -10.14
N ASN A 260 -7.10 5.77 -9.48
CA ASN A 260 -6.88 5.83 -8.04
C ASN A 260 -7.77 6.91 -7.43
N ALA A 261 -8.84 6.49 -6.76
CA ALA A 261 -9.72 7.39 -6.03
C ALA A 261 -9.23 7.48 -4.58
N TRP A 262 -9.01 8.68 -4.07
CA TRP A 262 -8.54 8.86 -2.70
C TRP A 262 -9.08 10.11 -2.04
N GLY A 263 -9.04 10.11 -0.72
CA GLY A 263 -9.37 11.25 0.12
C GLY A 263 -8.44 11.32 1.32
N GLY A 264 -8.25 12.52 1.85
CA GLY A 264 -7.39 12.76 3.00
C GLY A 264 -7.84 13.96 3.82
N LEU A 265 -7.40 13.96 5.07
CA LEU A 265 -7.57 15.07 6.01
C LEU A 265 -6.19 15.62 6.35
N TYR A 266 -6.00 16.92 6.15
CA TYR A 266 -4.72 17.60 6.31
C TYR A 266 -4.78 18.63 7.44
N ALA A 267 -4.07 18.35 8.53
CA ALA A 267 -3.94 19.22 9.69
C ALA A 267 -2.75 20.19 9.51
N LEU A 268 -2.99 21.47 9.76
CA LEU A 268 -1.96 22.51 9.84
C LEU A 268 -0.98 22.17 10.98
N ILE A 269 0.31 22.14 10.66
CA ILE A 269 1.36 21.90 11.66
C ILE A 269 2.27 23.10 11.84
N VAL A 270 2.58 23.83 10.76
CA VAL A 270 3.49 24.99 10.76
C VAL A 270 3.07 25.94 9.64
N GLY A 271 3.22 27.24 9.84
CA GLY A 271 3.02 28.27 8.81
C GLY A 271 1.94 29.26 9.19
N ASP A 272 1.47 29.98 8.17
CA ASP A 272 0.51 31.07 8.35
C ASP A 272 -0.87 30.54 8.75
N THR A 273 -1.46 31.11 9.80
CA THR A 273 -2.85 30.87 10.21
C THR A 273 -3.80 31.94 9.68
N GLU A 274 -3.25 33.06 9.21
CA GLU A 274 -3.98 34.19 8.64
C GLU A 274 -3.07 34.97 7.68
N THR A 275 -3.68 35.73 6.77
CA THR A 275 -2.96 36.70 5.93
C THR A 275 -3.83 37.93 5.66
N GLN A 276 -3.19 39.05 5.34
CA GLN A 276 -3.86 40.30 5.00
C GLN A 276 -4.10 40.40 3.50
N VAL A 277 -5.31 40.82 3.12
CA VAL A 277 -5.76 41.11 1.76
C VAL A 277 -6.29 42.54 1.79
N GLY A 278 -5.39 43.50 1.53
CA GLY A 278 -5.66 44.92 1.72
C GLY A 278 -6.07 45.26 3.15
N SER A 279 -7.30 45.76 3.34
CA SER A 279 -7.85 46.05 4.67
C SER A 279 -8.53 44.86 5.34
N ARG A 280 -8.62 43.72 4.66
CA ARG A 280 -9.29 42.50 5.13
C ARG A 280 -8.30 41.47 5.62
N THR A 281 -8.71 40.66 6.59
CA THR A 281 -7.92 39.51 7.08
C THR A 281 -8.64 38.21 6.76
N VAL A 282 -7.95 37.26 6.15
CA VAL A 282 -8.45 35.89 5.98
C VAL A 282 -7.76 34.97 6.97
N TYR A 283 -8.51 34.03 7.54
CA TYR A 283 -8.00 33.00 8.44
C TYR A 283 -8.10 31.64 7.76
N PHE A 284 -7.07 30.82 7.91
CA PHE A 284 -7.00 29.49 7.32
C PHE A 284 -7.45 28.43 8.31
N ASP A 285 -8.20 27.44 7.82
CA ASP A 285 -8.73 26.37 8.67
C ASP A 285 -7.62 25.40 9.08
N GLU A 286 -7.63 24.99 10.34
CA GLU A 286 -6.64 24.05 10.90
C GLU A 286 -6.69 22.66 10.23
N GLY A 287 -7.82 22.27 9.64
CA GLY A 287 -8.02 20.99 8.98
C GLY A 287 -8.73 21.13 7.65
N VAL A 288 -8.16 20.57 6.57
CA VAL A 288 -8.75 20.65 5.23
C VAL A 288 -8.93 19.24 4.65
N PRO A 289 -10.14 18.86 4.21
CA PRO A 289 -10.34 17.65 3.44
C PRO A 289 -9.90 17.86 1.99
N ILE A 290 -9.25 16.86 1.42
CA ILE A 290 -8.92 16.81 -0.01
C ILE A 290 -9.39 15.47 -0.55
N ILE A 291 -10.02 15.49 -1.71
CA ILE A 291 -10.34 14.28 -2.48
C ILE A 291 -9.71 14.40 -3.86
N SER A 292 -9.32 13.26 -4.45
CA SER A 292 -8.87 13.19 -5.83
C SER A 292 -9.28 11.89 -6.52
N LEU A 293 -9.46 11.98 -7.84
CA LEU A 293 -9.56 10.83 -8.72
C LEU A 293 -8.44 10.94 -9.75
N ASP A 294 -7.46 10.07 -9.64
CA ASP A 294 -6.23 10.12 -10.40
C ASP A 294 -6.22 9.05 -11.49
N LEU A 295 -5.64 9.36 -12.65
CA LEU A 295 -5.34 8.38 -13.70
C LEU A 295 -3.84 8.07 -13.63
N GLY A 296 -3.50 6.79 -13.53
CA GLY A 296 -2.12 6.38 -13.36
C GLY A 296 -1.63 5.34 -14.37
N TRP A 297 -0.31 5.34 -14.54
CA TRP A 297 0.44 4.33 -15.29
C TRP A 297 1.57 3.80 -14.42
N HIS A 298 1.76 2.48 -14.34
CA HIS A 298 2.86 1.87 -13.59
C HIS A 298 3.71 0.96 -14.48
N PHE A 299 5.00 0.78 -14.20
CA PHE A 299 5.95 0.05 -15.06
C PHE A 299 6.27 -1.34 -14.55
#